data_AF-A0A5N5Z6U0-F1
#
_entry.id   AF-A0A5N5Z6U0-F1
#
_cell.length_a   1.000
_cell.length_b   1.000
_cell.length_c   1.000
_cell.angle_alpha   90.00
_cell.angle_beta   90.00
_cell.angle_gamma   90.00
#
_symmetry.space_group_name_H-M   'P 1'
#
loop_
_entity.id
_entity.type
_entity.pdbx_description
1 polymer ?
#
loop_
_entity_poly.entity_id
_entity_poly.type
_entity_poly.pdbx_seq_one_letter_code
_entity_poly.pdbx_strand_id
1 'polypeptide(L)'
;MSKNSIVVFNNEEFEENEQDFYTFLMYKGKPFTGTLKDGNSTIEFVDGNAHGESFAYGKKGMLTEYAVYENGDCLFWKSWYPNGHIKEDSKLGRIWNREGVLVKDRDNWLYPSNQAPKTKGNPYLDDLIYLAPDGSIVAKTIASYEKPNYIFCDEAMFTWYHEILVNPIPEVPSFFYFSNSNTRFVWGWIWTVFQRNQKEAFTVLRNITQHENKEIAAEAAEMLNDLQKNTKIQHIKARWL
;
A
#
# COMPACT_ATOMS: atom_id res chain seq x y z
N MET A 1 -30.91 -31.72 -4.05
CA MET A 1 -30.61 -31.56 -5.49
C MET A 1 -29.13 -31.88 -5.68
N SER A 2 -28.79 -32.76 -6.62
CA SER A 2 -27.43 -33.31 -6.74
C SER A 2 -26.54 -32.50 -7.68
N LYS A 3 -25.25 -32.45 -7.32
CA LYS A 3 -24.05 -32.06 -8.07
C LYS A 3 -23.80 -30.56 -8.22
N ASN A 4 -22.72 -30.11 -7.56
CA ASN A 4 -21.95 -28.89 -7.83
C ASN A 4 -21.74 -28.74 -9.33
N SER A 5 -22.67 -28.08 -10.01
CA SER A 5 -22.53 -27.73 -11.42
C SER A 5 -21.63 -26.50 -11.49
N ILE A 6 -20.48 -26.67 -12.14
CA ILE A 6 -19.64 -25.54 -12.53
C ILE A 6 -20.29 -24.88 -13.74
N VAL A 7 -20.62 -23.60 -13.63
CA VAL A 7 -21.20 -22.79 -14.72
C VAL A 7 -20.18 -21.75 -15.14
N VAL A 8 -19.98 -21.58 -16.45
CA VAL A 8 -19.05 -20.57 -16.98
C VAL A 8 -19.79 -19.23 -17.08
N PHE A 9 -19.19 -18.17 -16.52
CA PHE A 9 -19.75 -16.84 -16.54
C PHE A 9 -19.96 -16.32 -17.97
N ASN A 10 -21.07 -15.63 -18.18
CA ASN A 10 -21.38 -14.93 -19.41
C ASN A 10 -22.42 -13.82 -19.13
N ASN A 11 -22.31 -12.70 -19.83
CA ASN A 11 -23.15 -11.52 -19.59
C ASN A 11 -24.60 -11.67 -20.11
N GLU A 12 -24.92 -12.77 -20.80
CA GLU A 12 -26.27 -12.99 -21.35
C GLU A 12 -27.19 -13.71 -20.35
N GLU A 13 -26.61 -14.60 -19.54
CA GLU A 13 -27.36 -15.43 -18.59
C GLU A 13 -27.23 -14.96 -17.14
N PHE A 14 -26.24 -14.13 -16.83
CA PHE A 14 -26.00 -13.61 -15.49
C PHE A 14 -26.36 -12.13 -15.34
N GLU A 15 -26.90 -11.79 -14.19
CA GLU A 15 -27.05 -10.41 -13.72
C GLU A 15 -26.27 -10.29 -12.41
N GLU A 16 -25.41 -9.28 -12.31
CA GLU A 16 -24.51 -9.07 -11.18
C GLU A 16 -24.73 -7.69 -10.54
N ASN A 17 -24.34 -7.55 -9.28
CA ASN A 17 -24.22 -6.24 -8.66
C ASN A 17 -22.88 -5.61 -9.07
N GLU A 18 -22.92 -4.60 -9.95
CA GLU A 18 -21.73 -3.88 -10.43
C GLU A 18 -20.91 -3.22 -9.31
N GLN A 19 -21.51 -2.93 -8.16
CA GLN A 19 -20.81 -2.34 -7.02
C GLN A 19 -20.17 -3.37 -6.10
N ASP A 20 -20.72 -4.59 -6.06
CA ASP A 20 -20.25 -5.67 -5.20
C ASP A 20 -20.63 -7.03 -5.79
N PHE A 21 -19.78 -7.52 -6.68
CA PHE A 21 -19.93 -8.79 -7.40
C PHE A 21 -20.15 -10.01 -6.48
N TYR A 22 -19.69 -9.94 -5.23
CA TYR A 22 -19.82 -11.05 -4.28
C TYR A 22 -21.22 -11.17 -3.67
N THR A 23 -22.09 -10.21 -3.99
CA THR A 23 -23.49 -10.17 -3.56
C THR A 23 -24.42 -10.14 -4.76
N PHE A 24 -25.61 -10.74 -4.62
CA PHE A 24 -26.70 -10.61 -5.59
C PHE A 24 -26.36 -11.10 -7.02
N LEU A 25 -25.72 -12.27 -7.15
CA LEU A 25 -25.54 -12.92 -8.45
C LEU A 25 -26.79 -13.70 -8.86
N MET A 26 -27.39 -13.32 -9.99
CA MET A 26 -28.56 -13.99 -10.56
C MET A 26 -28.17 -14.77 -11.81
N TYR A 27 -28.74 -15.97 -11.99
CA TYR A 27 -28.64 -16.77 -13.20
C TYR A 27 -30.04 -17.03 -13.76
N LYS A 28 -30.31 -16.52 -14.97
CA LYS A 28 -31.62 -16.63 -15.64
C LYS A 28 -32.78 -16.13 -14.75
N GLY A 29 -32.58 -14.98 -14.12
CA GLY A 29 -33.56 -14.31 -13.27
C GLY A 29 -33.81 -14.97 -11.90
N LYS A 30 -32.92 -15.86 -11.44
CA LYS A 30 -33.00 -16.49 -10.10
C LYS A 30 -31.66 -16.37 -9.36
N PRO A 31 -31.66 -16.28 -8.02
CA PRO A 31 -30.42 -16.28 -7.26
C PRO A 31 -29.57 -17.52 -7.58
N PHE A 32 -28.31 -17.29 -7.91
CA PHE A 32 -27.41 -18.36 -8.33
C PHE A 32 -26.92 -19.18 -7.14
N THR A 33 -27.00 -20.50 -7.26
CA THR A 33 -26.39 -21.45 -6.32
C THR A 33 -25.57 -22.46 -7.12
N GLY A 34 -24.27 -22.50 -6.88
CA GLY A 34 -23.33 -23.33 -7.62
C GLY A 34 -21.92 -22.72 -7.68
N THR A 35 -21.04 -23.34 -8.46
CA THR A 35 -19.68 -22.82 -8.69
C THR A 35 -19.67 -22.03 -9.99
N LEU A 36 -19.35 -20.74 -9.92
CA LEU A 36 -19.10 -19.92 -11.09
C LEU A 36 -17.62 -20.05 -11.50
N LYS A 37 -17.36 -20.22 -12.79
CA LYS A 37 -16.03 -20.10 -13.38
C LYS A 37 -15.98 -18.87 -14.27
N ASP A 38 -15.11 -17.92 -13.94
CA ASP A 38 -14.84 -16.73 -14.75
C ASP A 38 -13.36 -16.71 -15.18
N GLY A 39 -13.11 -17.02 -16.46
CA GLY A 39 -11.75 -17.21 -16.96
C GLY A 39 -10.96 -18.27 -16.17
N ASN A 40 -9.95 -17.79 -15.42
CA ASN A 40 -9.08 -18.62 -14.57
C ASN A 40 -9.44 -18.55 -13.08
N SER A 41 -10.59 -17.99 -12.73
CA SER A 41 -11.10 -17.99 -11.36
C SER A 41 -12.30 -18.93 -11.21
N THR A 42 -12.52 -19.38 -9.98
CA THR A 42 -13.71 -20.13 -9.57
C THR A 42 -14.19 -19.60 -8.23
N ILE A 43 -15.49 -19.36 -8.10
CA ILE A 43 -16.13 -18.86 -6.88
C ILE A 43 -17.41 -19.66 -6.63
N GLU A 44 -17.64 -20.10 -5.40
CA GLU A 44 -18.89 -20.73 -4.97
C GLU A 44 -19.93 -19.69 -4.52
N PHE A 45 -21.19 -19.91 -4.89
CA PHE A 45 -22.32 -19.07 -4.53
C PHE A 45 -23.45 -19.90 -3.93
N VAL A 46 -24.15 -19.32 -2.96
CA VAL A 46 -25.39 -19.84 -2.37
C VAL A 46 -26.40 -18.69 -2.32
N ASP A 47 -27.56 -18.89 -2.95
CA ASP A 47 -28.67 -17.94 -3.03
C ASP A 47 -28.23 -16.53 -3.50
N GLY A 48 -27.33 -16.52 -4.48
CA GLY A 48 -26.80 -15.31 -5.11
C GLY A 48 -25.64 -14.64 -4.35
N ASN A 49 -25.23 -15.15 -3.19
CA ASN A 49 -24.11 -14.58 -2.44
C ASN A 49 -22.90 -15.52 -2.47
N ALA A 50 -21.69 -14.97 -2.57
CA ALA A 50 -20.47 -15.75 -2.50
C ALA A 50 -20.42 -16.52 -1.16
N HIS A 51 -20.16 -17.82 -1.23
CA HIS A 51 -20.20 -18.68 -0.06
C HIS A 51 -19.32 -19.91 -0.30
N GLY A 52 -18.28 -20.07 0.51
CA GLY A 52 -17.28 -21.13 0.35
C GLY A 52 -15.95 -20.60 -0.19
N GLU A 53 -15.22 -21.44 -0.92
CA GLU A 53 -13.88 -21.14 -1.39
C GLU A 53 -13.87 -20.48 -2.78
N SER A 54 -12.94 -19.56 -2.96
CA SER A 54 -12.63 -18.92 -4.23
C SER A 54 -11.15 -19.10 -4.55
N PHE A 55 -10.85 -19.39 -5.81
CA PHE A 55 -9.49 -19.58 -6.32
C PHE A 55 -9.31 -18.79 -7.61
N ALA A 56 -8.15 -18.16 -7.79
CA ALA A 56 -7.73 -17.58 -9.06
C ALA A 56 -6.34 -18.07 -9.45
N TYR A 57 -6.15 -18.36 -10.74
CA TYR A 57 -4.90 -18.90 -11.27
C TYR A 57 -4.29 -18.00 -12.36
N GLY A 58 -2.97 -17.85 -12.32
CA GLY A 58 -2.21 -17.19 -13.37
C GLY A 58 -2.09 -18.04 -14.64
N LYS A 59 -1.51 -17.47 -15.71
CA LYS A 59 -1.36 -18.09 -17.05
C LYS A 59 -0.67 -19.47 -17.07
N LYS A 60 0.09 -19.81 -16.03
CA LYS A 60 0.81 -21.09 -15.90
C LYS A 60 0.15 -22.05 -14.89
N GLY A 61 -1.10 -21.81 -14.50
CA GLY A 61 -1.83 -22.64 -13.53
C GLY A 61 -1.36 -22.46 -12.08
N MET A 62 -0.50 -21.49 -11.81
CA MET A 62 -0.08 -21.17 -10.45
C MET A 62 -1.19 -20.38 -9.74
N LEU A 63 -1.51 -20.77 -8.50
CA LEU A 63 -2.46 -20.06 -7.65
C LEU A 63 -1.97 -18.62 -7.42
N THR A 64 -2.80 -17.64 -7.74
CA THR A 64 -2.51 -16.22 -7.52
C THR A 64 -3.34 -15.64 -6.39
N GLU A 65 -4.55 -16.15 -6.18
CA GLU A 65 -5.45 -15.70 -5.11
C GLU A 65 -6.29 -16.86 -4.56
N TYR A 66 -6.56 -16.80 -3.27
CA TYR A 66 -7.45 -17.69 -2.54
C TYR A 66 -8.26 -16.84 -1.57
N ALA A 67 -9.56 -17.07 -1.47
CA ALA A 67 -10.43 -16.38 -0.54
C ALA A 67 -11.53 -17.31 -0.03
N VAL A 68 -12.05 -17.02 1.16
CA VAL A 68 -13.19 -17.71 1.77
C VAL A 68 -14.28 -16.70 2.06
N TYR A 69 -15.48 -16.99 1.61
CA TYR A 69 -16.65 -16.14 1.74
C TYR A 69 -17.73 -16.81 2.57
N GLU A 70 -18.50 -16.00 3.30
CA GLU A 70 -19.73 -16.42 3.96
C GLU A 70 -20.82 -15.39 3.68
N ASN A 71 -21.81 -15.77 2.87
CA ASN A 71 -22.97 -14.93 2.55
C ASN A 71 -22.58 -13.55 1.96
N GLY A 72 -21.61 -13.55 1.05
CA GLY A 72 -21.09 -12.35 0.38
C GLY A 72 -19.93 -11.69 1.11
N ASP A 73 -19.77 -11.93 2.42
CA ASP A 73 -18.67 -11.35 3.20
C ASP A 73 -17.38 -12.14 3.01
N CYS A 74 -16.29 -11.46 2.64
CA CYS A 74 -14.96 -12.07 2.59
C CYS A 74 -14.40 -12.24 4.00
N LEU A 75 -14.29 -13.48 4.47
CA LEU A 75 -13.77 -13.80 5.81
C LEU A 75 -12.26 -13.64 5.87
N PHE A 76 -11.57 -14.12 4.82
CA PHE A 76 -10.15 -13.93 4.63
C PHE A 76 -9.76 -14.27 3.19
N TRP A 77 -8.61 -13.76 2.80
CA TRP A 77 -7.96 -13.97 1.52
C TRP A 77 -6.44 -14.01 1.63
N LYS A 78 -5.82 -14.61 0.62
CA LYS A 78 -4.38 -14.75 0.46
C LYS A 78 -4.01 -14.60 -1.01
N SER A 79 -2.89 -13.94 -1.27
CA SER A 79 -2.39 -13.74 -2.64
C SER A 79 -0.92 -14.11 -2.76
N TRP A 80 -0.49 -14.42 -3.99
CA TRP A 80 0.87 -14.86 -4.31
C TRP A 80 1.44 -14.11 -5.51
N TYR A 81 2.75 -13.91 -5.48
CA TYR A 81 3.53 -13.44 -6.63
C TYR A 81 3.69 -14.53 -7.69
N PRO A 82 3.96 -14.16 -8.96
CA PRO A 82 4.26 -15.11 -10.05
C PRO A 82 5.39 -16.12 -9.80
N ASN A 83 6.25 -15.87 -8.81
CA ASN A 83 7.33 -16.77 -8.39
C ASN A 83 6.91 -17.74 -7.27
N GLY A 84 5.65 -17.72 -6.84
CA GLY A 84 5.09 -18.59 -5.81
C GLY A 84 5.26 -18.10 -4.38
N HIS A 85 5.97 -16.98 -4.15
CA HIS A 85 6.03 -16.37 -2.82
C HIS A 85 4.69 -15.75 -2.45
N ILE A 86 4.35 -15.82 -1.16
CA ILE A 86 3.15 -15.15 -0.63
C ILE A 86 3.36 -13.64 -0.80
N LYS A 87 2.34 -12.94 -1.27
CA LYS A 87 2.29 -11.49 -1.35
C LYS A 87 1.57 -10.91 -0.14
N GLU A 88 0.40 -11.44 0.18
CA GLU A 88 -0.41 -10.95 1.29
C GLU A 88 -1.25 -12.08 1.90
N ASP A 89 -1.43 -12.01 3.22
CA ASP A 89 -2.22 -12.94 4.02
C ASP A 89 -3.05 -12.13 5.01
N SER A 90 -4.31 -11.90 4.65
CA SER A 90 -5.23 -11.06 5.44
C SER A 90 -5.52 -11.63 6.82
N LYS A 91 -5.51 -12.96 6.99
CA LYS A 91 -5.71 -13.62 8.28
C LYS A 91 -4.58 -13.32 9.26
N LEU A 92 -3.36 -13.16 8.75
CA LEU A 92 -2.20 -12.75 9.53
C LEU A 92 -2.04 -11.22 9.57
N GLY A 93 -2.70 -10.49 8.67
CA GLY A 93 -2.49 -9.07 8.43
C GLY A 93 -1.09 -8.78 7.89
N ARG A 94 -0.52 -9.69 7.10
CA ARG A 94 0.90 -9.62 6.69
C ARG A 94 1.06 -9.42 5.19
N ILE A 95 2.08 -8.64 4.83
CA ILE A 95 2.48 -8.39 3.45
C ILE A 95 3.98 -8.71 3.32
N TRP A 96 4.35 -9.33 2.21
CA TRP A 96 5.73 -9.64 1.85
C TRP A 96 6.06 -9.04 0.48
N ASN A 97 7.34 -8.79 0.22
CA ASN A 97 7.80 -8.44 -1.12
C ASN A 97 8.01 -9.70 -1.99
N ARG A 98 8.37 -9.48 -3.26
CA ARG A 98 8.59 -10.56 -4.22
C ARG A 98 9.69 -11.54 -3.78
N GLU A 99 10.68 -11.10 -3.01
CA GLU A 99 11.76 -11.92 -2.48
C GLU A 99 11.34 -12.74 -1.25
N GLY A 100 10.10 -12.58 -0.77
CA GLY A 100 9.57 -13.29 0.40
C GLY A 100 9.98 -12.65 1.73
N VAL A 101 10.50 -11.43 1.70
CA VAL A 101 10.82 -10.64 2.90
C VAL A 101 9.55 -9.99 3.43
N LEU A 102 9.31 -10.09 4.73
CA LEU A 102 8.16 -9.44 5.37
C LEU A 102 8.35 -7.91 5.32
N VAL A 103 7.29 -7.19 4.96
CA VAL A 103 7.32 -5.72 4.81
C VAL A 103 6.24 -5.02 5.61
N LYS A 104 5.20 -5.75 6.01
CA LYS A 104 4.16 -5.28 6.91
C LYS A 104 3.72 -6.43 7.84
N ASP A 105 3.64 -6.15 9.13
CA ASP A 105 3.03 -7.04 10.13
C ASP A 105 1.87 -6.32 10.83
N ARG A 106 0.66 -6.80 10.57
CA ARG A 106 -0.62 -6.16 10.94
C ARG A 106 -0.68 -4.72 10.41
N ASP A 107 -0.60 -3.75 11.31
CA ASP A 107 -0.68 -2.32 10.99
C ASP A 107 0.70 -1.65 10.87
N ASN A 108 1.78 -2.39 11.13
CA ASN A 108 3.13 -1.83 11.16
C ASN A 108 3.88 -2.15 9.87
N TRP A 109 4.31 -1.10 9.18
CA TRP A 109 5.31 -1.22 8.11
C TRP A 109 6.68 -1.46 8.71
N LEU A 110 7.51 -2.27 8.05
CA LEU A 110 8.82 -2.68 8.53
C LEU A 110 9.94 -2.17 7.63
N TYR A 111 11.12 -1.97 8.21
CA TYR A 111 12.34 -1.71 7.46
C TYR A 111 12.86 -3.00 6.80
N PRO A 112 13.18 -3.00 5.49
CA PRO A 112 13.75 -4.16 4.83
C PRO A 112 15.08 -4.64 5.43
N SER A 113 15.89 -3.71 5.93
CA SER A 113 17.24 -3.95 6.44
C SER A 113 17.28 -4.81 7.72
N ASN A 114 16.35 -4.57 8.64
CA ASN A 114 16.39 -5.17 9.97
C ASN A 114 15.01 -5.53 10.55
N GLN A 115 13.93 -5.35 9.79
CA GLN A 115 12.56 -5.65 10.18
C GLN A 115 12.03 -4.83 11.37
N ALA A 116 12.70 -3.72 11.72
CA ALA A 116 12.20 -2.81 12.73
C ALA A 116 10.93 -2.09 12.24
N PRO A 117 9.97 -1.78 13.14
CA PRO A 117 8.78 -1.04 12.77
C PRO A 117 9.12 0.40 12.37
N LYS A 118 8.48 0.89 11.30
CA LYS A 118 8.60 2.28 10.83
C LYS A 118 7.81 3.27 11.69
N THR A 119 6.83 2.78 12.45
CA THR A 119 5.95 3.63 13.27
C THR A 119 5.57 2.98 14.59
N LYS A 120 5.16 3.83 15.54
CA LYS A 120 4.53 3.44 16.80
C LYS A 120 3.37 4.40 17.08
N GLY A 121 2.26 3.85 17.56
CA GLY A 121 1.04 4.61 17.85
C GLY A 121 -0.16 4.07 17.07
N ASN A 122 -1.34 4.60 17.37
CA ASN A 122 -2.55 4.23 16.66
C ASN A 122 -2.68 5.14 15.42
N PRO A 123 -2.76 4.59 14.18
CA PRO A 123 -2.91 5.41 12.98
C PRO A 123 -4.24 6.18 12.91
N TYR A 124 -5.21 5.82 13.76
CA TYR A 124 -6.49 6.50 13.92
C TYR A 124 -6.49 7.56 15.03
N LEU A 125 -5.36 7.73 15.73
CA LEU A 125 -5.15 8.81 16.70
C LEU A 125 -4.05 9.73 16.16
N ASP A 126 -4.21 11.03 16.35
CA ASP A 126 -3.32 12.07 15.81
C ASP A 126 -1.91 12.15 16.46
N ASP A 127 -1.43 11.05 17.06
CA ASP A 127 -0.18 10.94 17.83
C ASP A 127 0.70 9.78 17.28
N LEU A 128 0.87 9.71 15.96
CA LEU A 128 1.79 8.80 15.30
C LEU A 128 3.26 9.23 15.51
N ILE A 129 4.10 8.29 15.93
CA ILE A 129 5.55 8.42 16.04
C ILE A 129 6.19 7.64 14.89
N TYR A 130 7.05 8.30 14.12
CA TYR A 130 7.88 7.67 13.09
C TYR A 130 9.25 7.33 13.66
N LEU A 131 9.72 6.14 13.34
CA LEU A 131 10.94 5.55 13.86
C LEU A 131 11.93 5.31 12.74
N ALA A 132 13.22 5.46 13.02
CA ALA A 132 14.31 5.00 12.17
C ALA A 132 14.59 3.50 12.39
N PRO A 133 15.44 2.88 11.54
CA PRO A 133 15.81 1.47 11.67
C PRO A 133 16.38 1.10 13.05
N ASP A 134 17.13 1.99 13.69
CA ASP A 134 17.68 1.78 15.04
C ASP A 134 16.66 2.00 16.17
N GLY A 135 15.42 2.38 15.83
CA GLY A 135 14.36 2.72 16.78
C GLY A 135 14.38 4.16 17.28
N SER A 136 15.30 5.00 16.81
CA SER A 136 15.29 6.44 17.12
C SER A 136 14.05 7.13 16.55
N ILE A 137 13.54 8.14 17.24
CA ILE A 137 12.39 8.92 16.76
C ILE A 137 12.88 9.89 15.70
N VAL A 138 12.28 9.84 14.51
CA VAL A 138 12.61 10.72 13.38
C VAL A 138 11.58 11.83 13.20
N ALA A 139 10.31 11.53 13.48
CA ALA A 139 9.24 12.51 13.48
C ALA A 139 8.12 12.11 14.44
N LYS A 140 7.39 13.09 14.96
CA LYS A 140 6.13 12.89 15.68
C LYS A 140 5.05 13.78 15.08
N THR A 141 3.85 13.25 14.86
CA THR A 141 2.68 14.06 14.52
C THR A 141 2.15 14.81 15.74
N ILE A 142 1.68 16.04 15.50
CA ILE A 142 0.91 16.83 16.46
C ILE A 142 -0.50 16.93 15.91
N ALA A 143 -1.47 16.52 16.73
CA ALA A 143 -2.89 16.66 16.44
C ALA A 143 -3.26 18.08 16.00
N SER A 144 -3.83 18.16 14.80
CA SER A 144 -4.34 19.40 14.24
C SER A 144 -5.47 19.04 13.29
N TYR A 145 -6.65 19.63 13.53
CA TYR A 145 -7.90 19.38 12.80
C TYR A 145 -7.84 19.75 11.31
N GLU A 146 -6.81 20.47 10.86
CA GLU A 146 -6.74 20.99 9.48
C GLU A 146 -5.60 20.37 8.67
N LYS A 147 -4.44 20.11 9.28
CA LYS A 147 -3.26 19.49 8.63
C LYS A 147 -2.35 18.81 9.66
N PRO A 148 -1.78 17.63 9.38
CA PRO A 148 -0.80 17.03 10.28
C PRO A 148 0.43 17.95 10.39
N ASN A 149 0.71 18.41 11.62
CA ASN A 149 1.96 19.09 11.93
C ASN A 149 2.96 18.05 12.43
N TYR A 150 4.24 18.24 12.11
CA TYR A 150 5.29 17.30 12.50
C TYR A 150 6.34 18.01 13.35
N ILE A 151 6.78 17.33 14.40
CA ILE A 151 8.03 17.65 15.11
C ILE A 151 9.09 16.70 14.56
N PHE A 152 10.14 17.25 13.95
CA PHE A 152 11.24 16.47 13.38
C PHE A 152 12.42 16.40 14.35
N CYS A 153 13.09 15.25 14.37
CA CYS A 153 14.39 15.08 15.01
C CYS A 153 15.48 15.13 13.92
N ASP A 154 16.10 16.29 13.73
CA ASP A 154 17.04 16.51 12.62
C ASP A 154 18.22 15.52 12.63
N GLU A 155 18.80 15.24 13.80
CA GLU A 155 19.94 14.32 13.92
C GLU A 155 19.61 12.92 13.40
N ALA A 156 18.46 12.37 13.80
CA ALA A 156 18.00 11.08 13.32
C ALA A 156 17.61 11.15 11.84
N MET A 157 16.95 12.23 11.41
CA MET A 157 16.57 12.42 10.01
C MET A 157 17.79 12.49 9.08
N PHE A 158 18.82 13.27 9.41
CA PHE A 158 20.04 13.36 8.59
C PHE A 158 20.77 12.03 8.48
N THR A 159 20.70 11.21 9.53
CA THR A 159 21.27 9.86 9.53
C THR A 159 20.48 8.91 8.64
N TRP A 160 19.15 8.94 8.74
CA TRP A 160 18.31 7.84 8.26
C TRP A 160 17.39 8.16 7.08
N TYR A 161 17.31 9.40 6.58
CA TYR A 161 16.35 9.80 5.53
C TYR A 161 16.41 8.90 4.29
N HIS A 162 17.60 8.47 3.88
CA HIS A 162 17.75 7.62 2.70
C HIS A 162 17.11 6.24 2.91
N GLU A 163 17.25 5.66 4.10
CA GLU A 163 16.67 4.35 4.41
C GLU A 163 15.17 4.42 4.69
N ILE A 164 14.70 5.51 5.30
CA ILE A 164 13.27 5.79 5.50
C ILE A 164 12.53 5.74 4.16
N LEU A 165 13.11 6.37 3.14
CA LEU A 165 12.58 6.45 1.79
C LEU A 165 12.56 5.12 1.03
N VAL A 166 13.29 4.09 1.46
CA VAL A 166 13.29 2.79 0.76
C VAL A 166 11.87 2.23 0.67
N ASN A 167 11.41 2.03 -0.56
CA ASN A 167 10.15 1.38 -0.88
C ASN A 167 10.34 -0.15 -0.74
N PRO A 168 9.67 -0.80 0.22
CA PRO A 168 9.85 -2.23 0.43
C PRO A 168 9.16 -3.11 -0.63
N ILE A 169 8.29 -2.55 -1.48
CA ILE A 169 7.55 -3.23 -2.55
C ILE A 169 7.60 -2.37 -3.84
N PRO A 170 8.72 -2.38 -4.58
CA PRO A 170 8.94 -1.49 -5.74
C PRO A 170 7.98 -1.74 -6.92
N GLU A 171 7.36 -2.92 -7.00
CA GLU A 171 6.40 -3.29 -8.04
C GLU A 171 4.99 -2.74 -7.83
N VAL A 172 4.69 -2.24 -6.62
CA VAL A 172 3.41 -1.57 -6.34
C VAL A 172 3.62 -0.08 -6.60
N PRO A 173 2.90 0.53 -7.57
CA PRO A 173 3.06 1.94 -7.91
C PRO A 173 2.89 2.82 -6.67
N SER A 174 3.60 3.94 -6.60
CA SER A 174 3.46 4.97 -5.55
C SER A 174 2.02 5.44 -5.31
N PHE A 175 1.07 5.20 -6.22
CA PHE A 175 -0.33 5.52 -5.94
C PHE A 175 -0.93 4.70 -4.79
N PHE A 176 -0.49 3.44 -4.60
CA PHE A 176 -0.84 2.65 -3.41
C PHE A 176 -0.25 3.27 -2.12
N TYR A 177 0.69 4.21 -2.27
CA TYR A 177 1.33 4.97 -1.20
C TYR A 177 0.69 6.35 -0.95
N PHE A 178 -0.41 6.74 -1.62
CA PHE A 178 -1.17 7.93 -1.18
C PHE A 178 -1.72 7.77 0.25
N SER A 179 -1.88 6.53 0.73
CA SER A 179 -2.16 6.19 2.13
C SER A 179 -0.92 5.84 2.96
N ASN A 180 0.26 5.70 2.35
CA ASN A 180 1.50 5.40 3.07
C ASN A 180 2.14 6.70 3.55
N SER A 181 1.55 7.26 4.61
CA SER A 181 2.02 8.40 5.40
C SER A 181 3.46 8.25 5.95
N ASN A 182 4.12 7.10 5.76
CA ASN A 182 5.40 6.75 6.37
C ASN A 182 6.65 7.31 5.69
N THR A 183 6.53 7.93 4.53
CA THR A 183 7.68 8.59 3.87
C THR A 183 7.41 10.04 3.52
N ARG A 184 6.14 10.45 3.41
CA ARG A 184 5.75 11.80 3.02
C ARG A 184 6.25 12.89 3.98
N PHE A 185 6.35 12.58 5.27
CA PHE A 185 6.88 13.52 6.26
C PHE A 185 8.35 13.90 5.98
N VAL A 186 9.11 13.06 5.26
CA VAL A 186 10.50 13.35 4.87
C VAL A 186 10.56 14.57 3.95
N TRP A 187 9.62 14.73 3.02
CA TRP A 187 9.54 15.90 2.15
C TRP A 187 9.24 17.19 2.93
N GLY A 188 8.33 17.10 3.91
CA GLY A 188 8.05 18.20 4.85
C GLY A 188 9.26 18.58 5.71
N TRP A 189 10.04 17.58 6.13
CA TRP A 189 11.31 17.81 6.82
C TRP A 189 12.33 18.53 5.93
N ILE A 190 12.54 18.07 4.69
CA ILE A 190 13.45 18.72 3.73
C ILE A 190 13.08 20.19 3.51
N TRP A 191 11.78 20.49 3.42
CA TRP A 191 11.30 21.86 3.36
C TRP A 191 11.69 22.68 4.60
N THR A 192 11.54 22.09 5.79
CA THR A 192 11.93 22.71 7.06
C THR A 192 13.45 22.93 7.14
N VAL A 193 14.26 22.00 6.62
CA VAL A 193 15.71 22.19 6.46
C VAL A 193 15.99 23.33 5.48
N PHE A 194 15.31 23.39 4.33
CA PHE A 194 15.53 24.45 3.33
C PHE A 194 15.26 25.85 3.89
N GLN A 195 14.20 26.01 4.70
CA GLN A 195 13.87 27.27 5.36
C GLN A 195 14.95 27.75 6.33
N ARG A 196 15.72 26.83 6.92
CA ARG A 196 16.79 27.11 7.89
C ARG A 196 18.16 27.21 7.23
N ASN A 197 18.45 26.32 6.27
CA ASN A 197 19.73 26.13 5.61
C ASN A 197 19.54 25.55 4.20
N GLN A 198 19.48 26.43 3.19
CA GLN A 198 19.26 26.03 1.80
C GLN A 198 20.36 25.12 1.25
N LYS A 199 21.63 25.38 1.60
CA LYS A 199 22.76 24.59 1.11
C LYS A 199 22.65 23.13 1.55
N GLU A 200 22.25 22.91 2.80
CA GLU A 200 22.08 21.59 3.38
C GLU A 200 20.88 20.85 2.76
N ALA A 201 19.74 21.52 2.58
CA ALA A 201 18.60 20.93 1.88
C ALA A 201 18.95 20.52 0.44
N PHE A 202 19.72 21.34 -0.28
CA PHE A 202 20.19 20.98 -1.63
C PHE A 202 21.14 19.78 -1.61
N THR A 203 21.98 19.63 -0.59
CA THR A 203 22.81 18.43 -0.42
C THR A 203 21.94 17.19 -0.21
N VAL A 204 20.96 17.25 0.69
CA VAL A 204 20.02 16.14 0.94
C VAL A 204 19.28 15.76 -0.35
N LEU A 205 18.70 16.72 -1.05
CA LEU A 205 17.95 16.46 -2.29
C LEU A 205 18.84 15.85 -3.38
N ARG A 206 20.06 16.36 -3.57
CA ARG A 206 21.01 15.77 -4.54
C ARG A 206 21.33 14.32 -4.19
N ASN A 207 21.50 13.99 -2.92
CA ASN A 207 21.71 12.61 -2.50
C ASN A 207 20.49 11.74 -2.84
N ILE A 208 19.26 12.23 -2.59
CA ILE A 208 18.02 11.49 -2.91
C ILE A 208 17.81 11.34 -4.42
N THR A 209 18.31 12.26 -5.28
CA THR A 209 18.24 12.06 -6.74
C THR A 209 18.98 10.82 -7.24
N GLN A 210 19.86 10.24 -6.42
CA GLN A 210 20.60 9.01 -6.71
C GLN A 210 19.95 7.76 -6.09
N HIS A 211 18.74 7.89 -5.53
CA HIS A 211 18.04 6.81 -4.85
C HIS A 211 17.67 5.68 -5.83
N GLU A 212 17.71 4.42 -5.37
CA GLU A 212 17.44 3.23 -6.19
C GLU A 212 16.01 3.20 -6.75
N ASN A 213 15.05 3.73 -5.99
CA ASN A 213 13.68 3.95 -6.45
C ASN A 213 13.61 5.18 -7.36
N LYS A 214 13.29 4.95 -8.65
CA LYS A 214 13.20 5.97 -9.70
C LYS A 214 12.12 7.02 -9.45
N GLU A 215 11.01 6.66 -8.80
CA GLU A 215 9.93 7.60 -8.49
C GLU A 215 10.38 8.58 -7.40
N ILE A 216 11.04 8.08 -6.36
CA ILE A 216 11.61 8.91 -5.29
C ILE A 216 12.73 9.82 -5.82
N ALA A 217 13.60 9.27 -6.67
CA ALA A 217 14.64 10.05 -7.33
C ALA A 217 14.05 11.17 -8.22
N ALA A 218 12.97 10.87 -8.95
CA ALA A 218 12.26 11.85 -9.77
C ALA A 218 11.58 12.94 -8.94
N GLU A 219 10.91 12.57 -7.84
CA GLU A 219 10.27 13.50 -6.91
C GLU A 219 11.29 14.45 -6.27
N ALA A 220 12.44 13.93 -5.83
CA ALA A 220 13.54 14.74 -5.32
C ALA A 220 14.10 15.69 -6.39
N ALA A 221 14.23 15.23 -7.64
CA ALA A 221 14.70 16.06 -8.74
C ALA A 221 13.70 17.19 -9.07
N GLU A 222 12.39 16.92 -9.02
CA GLU A 222 11.34 17.93 -9.17
C GLU A 222 11.44 18.97 -8.05
N MET A 223 11.46 18.55 -6.79
CA MET A 223 11.59 19.46 -5.65
C MET A 223 12.88 20.28 -5.71
N LEU A 224 14.01 19.68 -6.08
CA LEU A 224 15.28 20.37 -6.25
C LEU A 224 15.19 21.47 -7.31
N ASN A 225 14.61 21.15 -8.48
CA ASN A 225 14.41 22.11 -9.56
C ASN A 225 13.50 23.25 -9.13
N ASP A 226 12.41 22.94 -8.43
CA ASP A 226 11.46 23.94 -7.95
C ASP A 226 12.10 24.87 -6.92
N LEU A 227 12.84 24.34 -5.95
CA LEU A 227 13.53 25.16 -4.96
C LEU A 227 14.62 26.04 -5.59
N GLN A 228 15.35 25.55 -6.59
CA GLN A 228 16.34 26.34 -7.34
C GLN A 228 15.70 27.45 -8.18
N LYS A 229 14.51 27.21 -8.75
CA LYS A 229 13.73 28.24 -9.45
C LYS A 229 13.19 29.28 -8.45
N ASN A 230 12.70 28.84 -7.29
CA ASN A 230 12.11 29.71 -6.28
C ASN A 230 13.13 30.50 -5.44
N THR A 231 14.42 30.12 -5.44
CA THR A 231 15.48 31.05 -5.02
C THR A 231 15.56 32.31 -5.88
N LYS A 232 14.88 32.36 -7.04
CA LYS A 232 14.75 33.56 -7.88
C LYS A 232 13.40 34.30 -7.73
N ILE A 233 12.33 33.66 -7.24
CA ILE A 233 11.00 34.26 -7.05
C ILE A 233 10.30 33.55 -5.88
N GLN A 234 9.90 34.31 -4.85
CA GLN A 234 9.14 33.76 -3.71
C GLN A 234 7.73 33.33 -4.15
N HIS A 235 7.41 32.03 -4.03
CA HIS A 235 6.15 31.47 -3.50
C HIS A 235 5.93 30.02 -3.98
N ILE A 236 6.13 29.02 -3.10
CA ILE A 236 5.36 27.77 -3.14
C ILE A 236 5.02 27.40 -1.69
N LYS A 237 3.72 27.38 -1.37
CA LYS A 237 3.20 27.02 -0.04
C LYS A 237 2.24 25.81 -0.06
N ALA A 238 2.00 25.18 -1.21
CA ALA A 238 0.80 24.35 -1.38
C ALA A 238 1.01 22.88 -1.77
N ARG A 239 2.20 22.44 -2.21
CA ARG A 239 2.34 21.07 -2.77
C ARG A 239 2.84 20.02 -1.78
N TRP A 240 3.53 20.43 -0.72
CA TRP A 240 4.31 19.52 0.14
C TRP A 240 3.79 19.45 1.59
N LEU A 241 2.66 20.11 1.90
CA LEU A 241 1.94 20.09 3.19
C LEU A 241 0.47 19.70 2.99
#